data_AF-A0A967WE82-F1
#
_entry.id   AF-A0A967WE82-F1
#
_cell.length_a   1.000
_cell.length_b   1.000
_cell.length_c   1.000
_cell.angle_alpha   90.00
_cell.angle_beta   90.00
_cell.angle_gamma   90.00
#
_symmetry.space_group_name_H-M   'P 1'
#
loop_
_entity.id
_entity.type
_entity.pdbx_description
1 polymer ?
#
loop_
_entity_poly.entity_id
_entity_poly.type
_entity_poly.pdbx_seq_one_letter_code
_entity_poly.pdbx_strand_id
1 'polypeptide(L)'
;WLVSILLNLVGGYLSLLGLVGLYARHSAQSGRLGLVAFVLASLGTSFYIGYLWAGAFVVPHLTEVAPEFLDLVDRNPSGLIAVGFISTFLSFSLGWALMGYATTRAQLVSRLAGWSLVAGSIVNLILGGAGLPLGAVLFGLALAWLGWSLWSETEMASM
;
A
#
# COMPACT_ATOMS: atom_id res chain seq x y z
N TRP A 1 3.85 -11.50 16.09
CA TRP A 1 4.02 -10.19 15.43
C TRP A 1 5.03 -10.24 14.28
N LEU A 2 6.25 -10.75 14.49
CA LEU A 2 7.30 -10.82 13.44
C LEU A 2 6.87 -11.51 12.12
N VAL A 3 6.15 -12.63 12.19
CA VAL A 3 5.66 -13.31 10.97
C VAL A 3 4.73 -12.40 10.15
N SER A 4 3.85 -11.67 10.82
CA SER A 4 2.91 -10.74 10.15
C SER A 4 3.65 -9.60 9.48
N ILE A 5 4.65 -8.99 10.14
CA ILE A 5 5.39 -7.87 9.55
C ILE A 5 6.22 -8.32 8.34
N LEU A 6 6.79 -9.54 8.37
CA LEU A 6 7.49 -10.13 7.22
C LEU A 6 6.55 -10.43 6.05
N LEU A 7 5.36 -10.96 6.31
CA LEU A 7 4.34 -11.17 5.27
C LEU A 7 3.90 -9.84 4.63
N ASN A 8 3.71 -8.79 5.43
CA ASN A 8 3.39 -7.45 4.91
C ASN A 8 4.54 -6.87 4.08
N LEU A 9 5.79 -7.13 4.48
CA LEU A 9 6.98 -6.68 3.76
C LEU A 9 7.07 -7.34 2.38
N VAL A 10 6.88 -8.66 2.30
CA VAL A 10 6.75 -9.38 1.03
C VAL A 10 5.57 -8.85 0.21
N GLY A 11 4.41 -8.66 0.84
CA GLY A 11 3.23 -8.08 0.20
C GLY A 11 3.47 -6.69 -0.39
N GLY A 12 4.23 -5.83 0.30
CA GLY A 12 4.62 -4.51 -0.18
C GLY A 12 5.46 -4.58 -1.45
N TYR A 13 6.46 -5.45 -1.50
CA TYR A 13 7.27 -5.66 -2.70
C TYR A 13 6.46 -6.24 -3.86
N LEU A 14 5.60 -7.23 -3.60
CA LEU A 14 4.69 -7.77 -4.61
C LEU A 14 3.72 -6.69 -5.13
N SER A 15 3.28 -5.79 -4.25
CA SER A 15 2.41 -4.66 -4.63
C SER A 15 3.14 -3.68 -5.55
N LEU A 16 4.41 -3.39 -5.32
CA LEU A 16 5.23 -2.58 -6.25
C LEU A 16 5.35 -3.25 -7.62
N LEU A 17 5.61 -4.56 -7.67
CA LEU A 17 5.69 -5.31 -8.93
C LEU A 17 4.34 -5.31 -9.66
N GLY A 18 3.25 -5.55 -8.94
CA GLY A 18 1.90 -5.49 -9.48
C GLY A 18 1.53 -4.10 -10.00
N LEU A 19 1.97 -3.05 -9.30
CA LEU A 19 1.77 -1.66 -9.71
C LEU A 19 2.46 -1.33 -11.03
N VAL A 20 3.69 -1.83 -11.25
CA VAL A 20 4.40 -1.70 -12.52
C VAL A 20 3.64 -2.38 -13.66
N GLY A 21 3.17 -3.62 -13.44
CA GLY A 21 2.38 -4.34 -14.44
C GLY A 21 1.06 -3.63 -14.78
N LEU A 22 0.37 -3.13 -13.76
CA LEU A 22 -0.88 -2.39 -13.91
C LEU A 22 -0.68 -1.07 -14.67
N TYR A 23 0.37 -0.33 -14.34
CA TYR A 23 0.71 0.90 -15.06
C TYR A 23 1.13 0.62 -16.50
N ALA A 24 1.95 -0.41 -16.74
CA ALA A 24 2.40 -0.77 -18.09
C ALA A 24 1.21 -1.05 -19.03
N ARG A 25 0.22 -1.84 -18.56
CA ARG A 25 -0.98 -2.17 -19.36
C ARG A 25 -1.83 -0.95 -19.69
N HIS A 26 -1.92 0.05 -18.80
CA HIS A 26 -2.89 1.15 -18.91
C HIS A 26 -2.23 2.51 -19.24
N SER A 27 -0.90 2.55 -19.36
CA SER A 27 -0.11 3.77 -19.54
C SER A 27 -0.58 4.63 -20.72
N ALA A 28 -0.94 4.00 -21.84
CA ALA A 28 -1.43 4.68 -23.03
C ALA A 28 -2.80 5.37 -22.86
N GLN A 29 -3.67 4.81 -22.01
CA GLN A 29 -5.06 5.28 -21.84
C GLN A 29 -5.26 6.16 -20.61
N SER A 30 -4.37 6.08 -19.62
CA SER A 30 -4.55 6.73 -18.31
C SER A 30 -4.07 8.18 -18.26
N GLY A 31 -3.30 8.61 -19.28
CA GLY A 31 -2.74 9.96 -19.38
C GLY A 31 -1.95 10.39 -18.13
N ARG A 32 -1.97 11.69 -17.84
CA ARG A 32 -1.26 12.28 -16.68
C ARG A 32 -1.74 11.74 -15.33
N LEU A 33 -3.03 11.40 -15.21
CA LEU A 33 -3.60 10.89 -13.97
C LEU A 33 -2.99 9.53 -13.59
N GLY A 34 -2.86 8.62 -14.55
CA GLY A 34 -2.23 7.32 -14.31
C GLY A 34 -0.76 7.44 -13.89
N LEU A 35 -0.02 8.37 -14.47
CA LEU A 35 1.37 8.63 -14.08
C LEU A 35 1.47 9.17 -12.64
N VAL A 36 0.63 10.16 -12.29
CA VAL A 36 0.61 10.71 -10.93
C VAL A 36 0.22 9.63 -9.91
N ALA A 37 -0.80 8.83 -10.21
CA ALA A 37 -1.21 7.71 -9.37
C ALA A 37 -0.09 6.69 -9.18
N PHE A 38 0.59 6.30 -10.27
CA PHE A 38 1.72 5.38 -10.23
C PHE A 38 2.87 5.89 -9.37
N VAL A 39 3.28 7.16 -9.56
CA VAL A 39 4.38 7.76 -8.80
C VAL A 39 4.03 7.83 -7.31
N LEU A 40 2.83 8.31 -6.97
CA LEU A 40 2.39 8.41 -5.59
C LEU A 40 2.26 7.03 -4.92
N ALA A 41 1.68 6.04 -5.60
CA ALA A 41 1.55 4.69 -5.09
C ALA A 41 2.92 4.02 -4.91
N SER A 42 3.85 4.23 -5.85
CA SER A 42 5.22 3.70 -5.75
C SER A 42 5.97 4.31 -4.58
N LEU A 43 5.91 5.64 -4.44
CA LEU A 43 6.58 6.36 -3.36
C LEU A 43 6.01 5.97 -1.99
N GLY A 44 4.68 5.98 -1.86
CA GLY A 44 4.02 5.61 -0.61
C GLY A 44 4.26 4.16 -0.22
N THR A 45 4.27 3.24 -1.18
CA THR A 45 4.60 1.82 -0.93
C THR A 45 6.06 1.66 -0.52
N SER A 46 6.97 2.44 -1.11
CA SER A 46 8.40 2.42 -0.72
C SER A 46 8.59 2.91 0.71
N PHE A 47 7.93 4.00 1.12
CA PHE A 47 7.95 4.47 2.50
C PHE A 47 7.34 3.45 3.46
N TYR A 48 6.23 2.82 3.07
CA TYR A 48 5.58 1.79 3.88
C TYR A 48 6.48 0.56 4.08
N ILE A 49 7.18 0.11 3.04
CA ILE A 49 8.20 -0.95 3.15
C ILE A 49 9.31 -0.54 4.10
N GLY A 50 9.82 0.70 4.01
CA GLY A 50 10.83 1.21 4.93
C GLY A 50 10.37 1.18 6.39
N TYR A 51 9.12 1.58 6.64
CA TYR A 51 8.47 1.48 7.95
C TYR A 51 8.41 0.02 8.44
N LEU A 52 7.94 -0.91 7.61
CA LEU A 52 7.86 -2.34 7.95
C LEU A 52 9.24 -2.95 8.22
N TRP A 53 10.24 -2.60 7.43
CA TRP A 53 11.61 -3.08 7.60
C TRP A 53 12.22 -2.58 8.91
N ALA A 54 12.06 -1.29 9.22
CA ALA A 54 12.49 -0.73 10.51
C ALA A 54 11.79 -1.42 11.68
N GLY A 55 10.48 -1.67 11.56
CA GLY A 55 9.74 -2.46 12.53
C GLY A 55 10.29 -3.88 12.69
N ALA A 56 10.64 -4.56 11.60
CA ALA A 56 11.06 -5.96 11.66
C ALA A 56 12.49 -6.15 12.21
N PHE A 57 13.40 -5.20 11.95
CA PHE A 57 14.83 -5.38 12.18
C PHE A 57 15.46 -4.35 13.12
N VAL A 58 14.93 -3.13 13.19
CA VAL A 58 15.49 -2.04 14.02
C VAL A 58 14.81 -1.99 15.38
N VAL A 59 13.48 -2.00 15.40
CA VAL A 59 12.70 -1.88 16.64
C VAL A 59 13.03 -2.98 17.65
N PRO A 60 13.13 -4.28 17.30
CA PRO A 60 13.43 -5.34 18.28
C PRO A 60 14.78 -5.12 18.96
N HIS A 61 15.79 -4.68 18.21
CA HIS A 61 17.10 -4.37 18.77
C HIS A 61 17.03 -3.15 19.70
N LEU A 62 16.31 -2.10 19.31
CA LEU A 62 16.10 -0.92 20.17
C LEU A 62 15.35 -1.26 21.46
N THR A 63 14.40 -2.21 21.43
CA THR A 63 13.73 -2.71 22.63
C THR A 63 14.71 -3.33 23.62
N GLU A 64 15.76 -4.00 23.13
CA GLU A 64 16.78 -4.63 23.98
C GLU A 64 17.78 -3.62 24.54
N VAL A 65 18.27 -2.68 23.71
CA VAL A 65 19.40 -1.80 24.08
C VAL A 65 18.98 -0.43 24.60
N ALA A 66 17.78 0.05 24.27
CA ALA A 66 17.31 1.39 24.62
C ALA A 66 15.77 1.46 24.74
N PRO A 67 15.13 0.69 25.65
CA PRO A 67 13.67 0.67 25.78
C PRO A 67 13.08 2.04 26.14
N GLU A 68 13.77 2.85 26.95
CA GLU A 68 13.32 4.20 27.33
C GLU A 68 13.18 5.15 26.13
N PHE A 69 13.96 4.94 25.06
CA PHE A 69 13.83 5.71 23.83
C PHE A 69 12.49 5.45 23.14
N LEU A 70 12.01 4.20 23.14
CA LEU A 70 10.72 3.85 22.56
C LEU A 70 9.57 4.48 23.35
N ASP A 71 9.65 4.45 24.68
CA ASP A 71 8.65 5.08 25.55
C ASP A 71 8.55 6.61 25.31
N LEU A 72 9.68 7.27 25.06
CA LEU A 72 9.71 8.70 24.72
C LEU A 72 9.07 8.97 23.35
N VAL A 73 9.35 8.13 22.35
CA VAL A 73 8.76 8.23 21.02
C VAL A 73 7.24 8.02 21.07
N ASP A 74 6.77 7.08 21.88
CA ASP A 74 5.34 6.78 22.01
C ASP A 74 4.58 7.88 22.75
N ARG A 75 5.16 8.46 23.81
CA ARG A 75 4.50 9.50 24.63
C ARG A 75 4.59 10.89 24.03
N ASN A 76 5.70 11.20 23.36
CA ASN A 76 5.95 12.53 22.81
C ASN A 76 6.73 12.43 21.49
N PRO A 77 6.07 11.92 20.42
CA PRO A 77 6.73 11.79 19.13
C PRO A 77 7.19 13.16 18.65
N SER A 78 8.46 13.26 18.27
CA SER A 78 8.98 14.49 17.66
C SER A 78 8.13 14.84 16.42
N GLY A 79 8.00 16.14 16.11
CA GLY A 79 7.26 16.57 14.94
C GLY A 79 7.77 15.93 13.63
N LEU A 80 9.06 15.60 13.55
CA LEU A 80 9.64 14.89 12.42
C LEU A 80 9.16 13.44 12.30
N ILE A 81 9.03 12.71 13.41
CA ILE A 81 8.47 11.35 13.42
C ILE A 81 7.01 11.39 12.98
N ALA A 82 6.22 12.32 13.51
CA ALA A 82 4.81 12.48 13.13
C ALA A 82 4.67 12.78 11.63
N VAL A 83 5.49 13.69 11.08
CA VAL A 83 5.52 13.99 9.64
C VAL A 83 5.91 12.75 8.82
N GLY A 84 6.91 11.98 9.25
CA GLY A 84 7.30 10.73 8.61
C GLY A 84 6.17 9.70 8.54
N PHE A 85 5.46 9.49 9.66
CA PHE A 85 4.29 8.62 9.71
C PHE A 85 3.17 9.12 8.79
N ILE A 86 2.74 10.37 8.95
CA ILE A 86 1.63 10.94 8.17
C ILE A 86 1.95 10.90 6.68
N SER A 87 3.15 11.31 6.27
CA SER A 87 3.56 11.29 4.86
C SER A 87 3.56 9.86 4.29
N THR A 88 4.01 8.86 5.05
CA THR A 88 3.99 7.45 4.63
C THR A 88 2.58 6.94 4.38
N PHE A 89 1.70 7.03 5.38
CA PHE A 89 0.35 6.49 5.28
C PHE A 89 -0.50 7.27 4.28
N LEU A 90 -0.35 8.60 4.23
CA LEU A 90 -1.10 9.45 3.32
C LEU A 90 -0.68 9.22 1.87
N SER A 91 0.62 9.19 1.56
CA SER A 91 1.10 8.94 0.19
C SER A 91 0.74 7.54 -0.29
N PHE A 92 0.84 6.53 0.58
CA PHE A 92 0.42 5.16 0.27
C PHE A 92 -1.06 5.12 -0.10
N SER A 93 -1.91 5.65 0.79
CA SER A 93 -3.35 5.52 0.65
C SER A 93 -3.89 6.35 -0.52
N LEU A 94 -3.41 7.59 -0.68
CA LEU A 94 -3.76 8.43 -1.81
C LEU A 94 -3.27 7.84 -3.14
N GLY A 95 -2.04 7.33 -3.17
CA GLY A 95 -1.47 6.70 -4.36
C GLY A 95 -2.32 5.52 -4.84
N TRP A 96 -2.63 4.59 -3.94
CA TRP A 96 -3.44 3.41 -4.27
C TRP A 96 -4.91 3.74 -4.57
N ALA A 97 -5.50 4.73 -3.88
CA ALA A 97 -6.83 5.22 -4.20
C ALA A 97 -6.89 5.84 -5.61
N LEU A 98 -5.92 6.69 -5.95
CA LEU A 98 -5.82 7.27 -7.29
C LEU A 98 -5.59 6.21 -8.35
N MET A 99 -4.81 5.16 -8.04
CA MET A 99 -4.57 4.06 -8.96
C MET A 99 -5.86 3.26 -9.21
N GLY A 100 -6.60 2.90 -8.16
CA GLY A 100 -7.91 2.24 -8.28
C GLY A 100 -8.93 3.07 -9.04
N TYR A 101 -8.93 4.39 -8.83
CA TYR A 101 -9.77 5.31 -9.60
C TYR A 101 -9.36 5.36 -11.08
N ALA A 102 -8.06 5.48 -11.37
CA ALA A 102 -7.54 5.54 -12.73
C ALA A 102 -7.83 4.26 -13.52
N THR A 103 -7.68 3.09 -12.90
CA THR A 103 -7.96 1.80 -13.54
C THR A 103 -9.46 1.58 -13.78
N THR A 104 -10.32 2.02 -12.85
CA THR A 104 -11.77 2.02 -13.05
C THR A 104 -12.18 2.93 -14.20
N ARG A 105 -11.59 4.13 -14.27
CA ARG A 105 -11.88 5.12 -15.31
C ARG A 105 -11.48 4.61 -16.69
N ALA A 106 -10.37 3.88 -16.78
CA ALA A 106 -9.88 3.30 -18.02
C ALA A 106 -10.65 2.03 -18.44
N GLN A 107 -11.67 1.61 -17.69
CA GLN A 107 -12.51 0.42 -17.95
C GLN A 107 -11.74 -0.89 -18.10
N LEU A 108 -10.54 -0.96 -17.51
CA LEU A 108 -9.63 -2.11 -17.64
C LEU A 108 -9.81 -3.15 -16.54
N VAL A 109 -10.63 -2.84 -15.54
CA VAL A 109 -11.02 -3.74 -14.46
C VAL A 109 -12.51 -3.60 -14.21
N SER A 110 -13.15 -4.65 -13.70
CA SER A 110 -14.51 -4.54 -13.19
C SER A 110 -14.62 -3.36 -12.20
N ARG A 111 -15.70 -2.57 -12.32
CA ARG A 111 -15.92 -1.39 -11.45
C ARG A 111 -15.82 -1.73 -9.97
N LEU A 112 -16.23 -2.93 -9.59
CA LEU A 112 -16.17 -3.43 -8.21
C LEU A 112 -14.73 -3.62 -7.73
N ALA A 113 -13.82 -4.14 -8.57
CA ALA A 113 -12.42 -4.33 -8.22
C ALA A 113 -11.67 -3.01 -8.02
N GLY A 114 -11.98 -2.00 -8.84
CA GLY A 114 -11.35 -0.68 -8.69
C GLY A 114 -11.86 0.08 -7.45
N TRP A 115 -13.17 0.05 -7.19
CA TRP A 115 -13.73 0.67 -5.97
C TRP A 115 -13.34 -0.06 -4.69
N SER A 116 -13.17 -1.39 -4.73
CA SER A 116 -12.66 -2.14 -3.57
C SER A 116 -11.23 -1.76 -3.23
N LEU A 117 -10.38 -1.49 -4.23
CA LEU A 117 -9.01 -0.98 -4.00
C LEU A 117 -9.02 0.42 -3.37
N VAL A 118 -9.90 1.31 -3.84
CA VAL A 118 -10.09 2.64 -3.23
C VAL A 118 -10.55 2.49 -1.78
N ALA A 119 -11.60 1.72 -1.53
CA ALA A 119 -12.13 1.49 -0.18
C ALA A 119 -11.06 0.87 0.73
N GLY A 120 -10.35 -0.16 0.25
CA GLY A 120 -9.27 -0.83 0.99
C GLY A 120 -8.14 0.13 1.35
N SER A 121 -7.74 1.03 0.45
CA SER A 121 -6.69 2.02 0.72
C SER A 121 -7.13 3.06 1.77
N ILE A 122 -8.38 3.53 1.73
CA ILE A 122 -8.92 4.47 2.73
C ILE A 122 -9.09 3.79 4.09
N VAL A 123 -9.59 2.56 4.11
CA VAL A 123 -9.72 1.78 5.34
C VAL A 123 -8.34 1.49 5.94
N ASN A 124 -7.33 1.22 5.12
CA ASN A 124 -5.95 1.07 5.58
C ASN A 124 -5.37 2.36 6.18
N LEU A 125 -5.71 3.54 5.65
CA LEU A 125 -5.33 4.81 6.25
C LEU A 125 -5.86 4.95 7.68
N ILE A 126 -7.14 4.61 7.88
CA ILE A 126 -7.83 4.79 9.16
C ILE A 126 -7.40 3.70 10.17
N LEU A 127 -7.45 2.43 9.76
CA LEU A 127 -7.19 1.29 10.64
C LEU A 127 -5.69 1.03 10.82
N GLY A 128 -4.90 1.18 9.75
CA GLY A 128 -3.45 1.03 9.80
C GLY A 128 -2.79 2.11 10.64
N GLY A 129 -3.28 3.36 10.56
CA GLY A 129 -2.86 4.45 11.45
C GLY A 129 -3.19 4.20 12.92
N ALA A 130 -4.22 3.41 13.21
CA ALA A 130 -4.60 2.98 14.55
C ALA A 130 -3.86 1.70 15.03
N GLY A 131 -2.90 1.18 14.25
CA GLY A 131 -2.15 -0.03 14.58
C GLY A 131 -2.93 -1.34 14.38
N LEU A 132 -4.09 -1.30 13.73
CA LEU A 132 -4.92 -2.48 13.50
C LEU A 132 -4.54 -3.17 12.17
N PRO A 133 -4.20 -4.47 12.18
CA PRO A 133 -3.75 -5.19 10.99
C PRO A 133 -4.85 -5.39 9.93
N LEU A 134 -6.12 -5.17 10.30
CA LEU A 134 -7.28 -5.36 9.44
C LEU A 134 -7.22 -4.51 8.16
N GLY A 135 -6.67 -3.28 8.25
CA GLY A 135 -6.52 -2.40 7.10
C GLY A 135 -5.64 -2.99 6.00
N ALA A 136 -4.49 -3.55 6.38
CA ALA A 136 -3.55 -4.16 5.46
C ALA A 136 -4.12 -5.44 4.82
N VAL A 137 -4.87 -6.23 5.59
CA VAL A 137 -5.55 -7.44 5.08
C VAL A 137 -6.59 -7.08 4.04
N LEU A 138 -7.46 -6.10 4.32
CA LEU A 138 -8.50 -5.67 3.38
C LEU A 138 -7.90 -5.08 2.10
N PHE A 139 -6.84 -4.29 2.24
CA PHE A 139 -6.10 -3.77 1.09
C PHE A 139 -5.47 -4.89 0.25
N GLY A 140 -4.81 -5.86 0.89
CA GLY A 140 -4.22 -7.01 0.21
C GLY A 140 -5.26 -7.87 -0.51
N LEU A 141 -6.42 -8.08 0.10
CA LEU A 141 -7.55 -8.78 -0.53
C LEU A 141 -8.08 -8.03 -1.75
N ALA A 142 -8.19 -6.70 -1.66
CA ALA A 142 -8.61 -5.87 -2.80
C ALA A 142 -7.60 -5.96 -3.95
N LEU A 143 -6.30 -5.94 -3.65
CA LEU A 143 -5.24 -6.14 -4.66
C LEU A 143 -5.27 -7.54 -5.27
N ALA A 144 -5.43 -8.59 -4.46
CA ALA A 144 -5.50 -9.96 -4.94
C ALA A 144 -6.72 -10.17 -5.85
N TRP A 145 -7.87 -9.61 -5.47
CA TRP A 145 -9.07 -9.62 -6.29
C TRP A 145 -8.86 -8.88 -7.62
N LEU A 146 -8.22 -7.71 -7.60
CA LEU A 146 -7.91 -6.96 -8.81
C LEU A 146 -6.97 -7.76 -9.73
N GLY A 147 -5.90 -8.35 -9.19
CA GLY A 147 -4.99 -9.22 -9.92
C GLY A 147 -5.69 -10.43 -10.55
N TRP A 148 -6.57 -11.09 -9.79
CA TRP A 148 -7.35 -12.22 -10.29
C TRP A 148 -8.30 -11.81 -11.43
N SER A 149 -9.02 -10.69 -11.28
CA SER A 149 -9.94 -10.19 -12.33
C SER A 149 -9.22 -9.89 -13.65
N LEU A 150 -8.02 -9.33 -13.58
CA LEU A 150 -7.19 -9.02 -14.76
C LEU A 150 -6.67 -10.28 -15.45
N TRP A 151 -6.39 -11.33 -14.69
CA TRP A 151 -5.93 -12.60 -15.22
C TRP A 151 -7.08 -13.35 -15.92
N SER A 152 -8.25 -13.43 -15.30
CA SER A 152 -9.43 -14.11 -15.87
C SER A 152 -9.91 -13.50 -17.18
N GLU A 153 -9.85 -12.17 -17.33
CA GLU A 153 -10.20 -11.51 -18.59
C GLU A 153 -9.20 -11.81 -19.72
N THR A 154 -7.92 -12.03 -19.37
CA THR A 154 -6.88 -12.36 -20.36
C THR A 154 -7.04 -13.77 -20.89
N GLU A 155 -7.41 -14.73 -20.03
CA GLU A 155 -7.60 -16.13 -20.41
C GLU A 155 -8.79 -16.30 -21.37
N MET A 156 -9.92 -15.64 -21.08
CA MET A 156 -11.10 -15.68 -21.96
C MET A 156 -10.88 -15.05 -23.34
N ALA A 157 -9.98 -14.07 -23.47
CA ALA A 157 -9.67 -13.44 -24.76
C ALA A 157 -8.75 -14.31 -25.66
N SER A 158 -8.18 -15.39 -25.13
CA SER A 158 -7.26 -16.28 -25.84
C SER A 158 -7.88 -17.61 -26.32
N MET A 159 -9.16 -17.85 -25.99
CA MET A 159 -9.97 -18.99 -26.44
C MET A 159 -10.79 -18.64 -27.68
#